data_AF-A0A935NYH2-F1
#
_entry.id   AF-A0A935NYH2-F1
#
_cell.length_a   1.000
_cell.length_b   1.000
_cell.length_c   1.000
_cell.angle_alpha   90.00
_cell.angle_beta   90.00
_cell.angle_gamma   90.00
#
_symmetry.space_group_name_H-M   'P 1'
#
loop_
_entity.id
_entity.type
_entity.pdbx_description
1 polymer ?
#
loop_
_entity_poly.entity_id
_entity_poly.type
_entity_poly.pdbx_seq_one_letter_code
_entity_poly.pdbx_strand_id
1 'polypeptide(L)'
;MTKLHTPGLLAFMLGMTGCMLAPTDDGVVSSATQVLPFEGYLTQPSAPVHVRAWNYTTNTMEDVGPQVLSGTSPLNVSGGPLYSWAAPRALPAQYWRSGPRGGQCAAVGAQTTSGGARYNAMTVESDWVNCWVDNPSVGEFFNACQADNAPVAKLYTSDWSPVPVSQATLNLAGAIASSQISLTFDNYTPVQGQFCSSANPGGCPPGLAADPETYQFYQPNASSITQTGQPPLTFSITPSRSSPMTVYIDNLRSQSLGFTTAGDRFVLNVNFEEADPEIRFNCIRDFWCFLYPSTMELPAPRASVSFGLQVRDGQVTYSDAVATFTTSSTDGNAQSAAAAIGAAMGDKLNNDASIKAQVAAALDAVIRQTGGLGATFPLAGVSITGGLLQVRAGCPMD
;
A
#
# COMPACT_ATOMS: atom_id res chain seq x y z
N MET A 1 40.84 -3.58 -1.87
CA MET A 1 39.87 -2.92 -0.98
C MET A 1 40.41 -1.54 -0.64
N THR A 2 40.04 -0.55 -1.44
CA THR A 2 40.39 0.86 -1.24
C THR A 2 39.47 1.43 -0.17
N LYS A 3 40.04 1.91 0.94
CA LYS A 3 39.31 2.59 2.01
C LYS A 3 38.63 3.84 1.43
N LEU A 4 37.31 3.93 1.59
CA LEU A 4 36.54 5.14 1.33
C LEU A 4 37.03 6.25 2.29
N HIS A 5 37.60 7.31 1.74
CA HIS A 5 37.79 8.58 2.44
C HIS A 5 36.69 9.53 1.98
N THR A 6 35.64 9.68 2.79
CA THR A 6 34.57 10.68 2.55
C THR A 6 34.55 11.69 3.70
N PRO A 7 34.74 13.00 3.45
CA PRO A 7 34.91 14.04 4.49
C PRO A 7 33.62 14.44 5.23
N GLY A 8 32.48 13.78 4.97
CA GLY A 8 31.20 14.05 5.63
C GLY A 8 31.04 13.43 7.03
N LEU A 9 31.93 12.53 7.44
CA LEU A 9 31.82 11.79 8.71
C LEU A 9 32.14 12.64 9.97
N LEU A 10 32.71 13.85 9.80
CA LEU A 10 33.49 14.50 10.85
C LEU A 10 32.70 15.41 11.82
N ALA A 11 31.51 15.91 11.49
CA ALA A 11 30.81 16.94 12.27
C ALA A 11 29.80 16.41 13.33
N PHE A 12 29.71 15.09 13.52
CA PHE A 12 28.50 14.39 13.97
C PHE A 12 28.35 14.10 15.48
N MET A 13 29.33 14.37 16.37
CA MET A 13 29.52 13.42 17.50
C MET A 13 29.31 13.86 18.96
N LEU A 14 28.76 15.06 19.24
CA LEU A 14 28.66 15.57 20.63
C LEU A 14 27.50 15.02 21.48
N GLY A 15 26.71 14.04 20.99
CA GLY A 15 25.54 13.55 21.71
C GLY A 15 25.25 12.04 21.63
N MET A 16 26.13 11.24 21.05
CA MET A 16 25.85 9.82 20.83
C MET A 16 26.18 8.97 22.07
N THR A 17 25.35 7.98 22.39
CA THR A 17 25.74 6.86 23.26
C THR A 17 26.41 5.74 22.47
N GLY A 18 26.08 5.58 21.17
CA GLY A 18 26.77 4.72 20.23
C GLY A 18 25.98 4.42 18.94
N CYS A 19 26.65 3.83 17.95
CA CYS A 19 26.06 3.35 16.69
C CYS A 19 26.56 1.94 16.33
N MET A 20 25.80 1.25 15.48
CA MET A 20 26.13 0.01 14.80
C MET A 20 26.25 0.29 13.30
N LEU A 21 27.46 0.14 12.75
CA LEU A 21 27.78 0.39 11.35
C LEU A 21 27.55 -0.82 10.46
N ALA A 22 27.74 -2.02 10.99
CA ALA A 22 27.38 -3.24 10.30
C ALA A 22 26.79 -4.26 11.28
N PRO A 23 25.87 -5.12 10.79
CA PRO A 23 25.26 -5.03 9.46
C PRO A 23 24.30 -3.84 9.33
N THR A 24 24.11 -3.33 8.11
CA THR A 24 23.20 -2.21 7.81
C THR A 24 21.77 -2.70 7.62
N ASP A 25 20.79 -1.80 7.77
CA ASP A 25 19.42 -2.11 7.39
C ASP A 25 19.32 -2.45 5.90
N ASP A 26 18.37 -3.33 5.56
CA ASP A 26 18.21 -3.98 4.24
C ASP A 26 19.46 -4.75 3.74
N GLY A 27 20.40 -5.09 4.63
CA GLY A 27 21.62 -5.81 4.29
C GLY A 27 21.36 -7.21 3.70
N VAL A 28 22.02 -7.54 2.59
CA VAL A 28 21.94 -8.87 1.96
C VAL A 28 23.13 -9.73 2.36
N VAL A 29 22.85 -10.96 2.82
CA VAL A 29 23.85 -11.97 3.20
C VAL A 29 23.76 -13.18 2.29
N SER A 30 24.86 -13.92 2.09
CA SER A 30 24.87 -15.09 1.21
C SER A 30 24.07 -16.27 1.76
N SER A 31 23.95 -16.39 3.08
CA SER A 31 23.19 -17.45 3.76
C SER A 31 22.93 -17.09 5.22
N ALA A 32 21.96 -17.76 5.85
CA ALA A 32 21.68 -17.62 7.28
C ALA A 32 22.80 -18.14 8.20
N THR A 33 23.75 -18.90 7.64
CA THR A 33 24.93 -19.41 8.35
C THR A 33 26.15 -18.49 8.23
N GLN A 34 26.06 -17.40 7.46
CA GLN A 34 27.15 -16.44 7.31
C GLN A 34 27.47 -15.79 8.67
N VAL A 35 28.77 -15.67 8.96
CA VAL A 35 29.24 -14.86 10.10
C VAL A 35 29.07 -13.39 9.74
N LEU A 36 28.27 -12.68 10.53
CA LEU A 36 27.95 -11.27 10.35
C LEU A 36 29.00 -10.41 11.08
N PRO A 37 29.53 -9.36 10.43
CA PRO A 37 30.50 -8.45 11.04
C PRO A 37 29.77 -7.40 11.86
N PHE A 38 29.35 -7.72 13.09
CA PHE A 38 28.80 -6.68 13.96
C PHE A 38 29.91 -5.72 14.38
N GLU A 39 29.79 -4.46 13.99
CA GLU A 39 30.77 -3.43 14.32
C GLU A 39 30.11 -2.06 14.47
N GLY A 40 30.77 -1.18 15.20
CA GLY A 40 30.28 0.17 15.41
C GLY A 40 31.17 0.97 16.34
N TYR A 41 30.60 2.03 16.91
CA TYR A 41 31.32 2.93 17.80
C TYR A 41 30.49 3.34 19.01
N LEU A 42 31.13 3.52 20.16
CA LEU A 42 30.56 4.11 21.38
C LEU A 42 31.35 5.38 21.76
N THR A 43 30.79 6.21 22.64
CA THR A 43 31.47 7.40 23.19
C THR A 43 32.24 7.16 24.48
N GLN A 44 32.15 5.94 25.04
CA GLN A 44 32.87 5.55 26.25
C GLN A 44 33.85 4.40 25.95
N PRO A 45 35.09 4.47 26.47
CA PRO A 45 36.05 3.38 26.37
C PRO A 45 35.61 2.23 27.28
N SER A 46 35.89 0.99 26.85
CA SER A 46 35.57 -0.21 27.63
C SER A 46 34.09 -0.35 28.03
N ALA A 47 33.18 0.31 27.30
CA ALA A 47 31.75 0.20 27.55
C ALA A 47 31.22 -1.13 26.98
N PRO A 48 30.34 -1.83 27.72
CA PRO A 48 29.81 -3.12 27.28
C PRO A 48 28.86 -2.94 26.10
N VAL A 49 28.97 -3.84 25.12
CA VAL A 49 28.08 -3.94 23.96
C VAL A 49 27.51 -5.35 23.89
N HIS A 50 26.19 -5.42 23.87
CA HIS A 50 25.40 -6.62 23.63
C HIS A 50 24.91 -6.59 22.19
N VAL A 51 25.37 -7.52 21.35
CA VAL A 51 24.73 -7.76 20.05
C VAL A 51 23.44 -8.51 20.31
N ARG A 52 22.34 -8.07 19.69
CA ARG A 52 21.01 -8.63 19.91
C ARG A 52 20.34 -9.00 18.59
N ALA A 53 19.47 -10.00 18.61
CA ALA A 53 18.63 -10.38 17.49
C ALA A 53 17.22 -10.74 17.96
N TRP A 54 16.24 -10.55 17.07
CA TRP A 54 14.86 -10.92 17.34
C TRP A 54 14.69 -12.44 17.31
N ASN A 55 14.34 -13.03 18.45
CA ASN A 55 14.04 -14.44 18.54
C ASN A 55 12.58 -14.68 18.13
N TYR A 56 12.36 -15.29 16.97
CA TYR A 56 11.02 -15.58 16.43
C TYR A 56 10.29 -16.72 17.16
N THR A 57 10.91 -17.35 18.15
CA THR A 57 10.27 -18.33 19.03
C THR A 57 9.72 -17.69 20.29
N THR A 58 10.44 -16.71 20.86
CA THR A 58 10.05 -16.03 22.12
C THR A 58 9.42 -14.66 21.89
N ASN A 59 9.48 -14.13 20.66
CA ASN A 59 9.07 -12.78 20.28
C ASN A 59 9.72 -11.70 21.17
N THR A 60 11.03 -11.84 21.36
CA THR A 60 11.84 -10.87 22.12
C THR A 60 13.20 -10.65 21.48
N MET A 61 13.80 -9.48 21.72
CA MET A 61 15.21 -9.22 21.38
C MET A 61 16.13 -9.90 22.41
N GLU A 62 16.99 -10.81 21.98
CA GLU A 62 17.89 -11.58 22.84
C GLU A 62 19.35 -11.37 22.48
N ASP A 63 20.26 -11.56 23.46
CA ASP A 63 21.70 -11.43 23.25
C ASP A 63 22.24 -12.58 22.37
N VAL A 64 23.02 -12.21 21.35
CA VAL A 64 23.68 -13.15 20.44
C VAL A 64 25.12 -13.37 20.90
N GLY A 65 25.26 -14.23 21.90
CA GLY A 65 26.54 -14.58 22.50
C GLY A 65 26.99 -13.59 23.60
N PRO A 66 28.26 -13.69 24.07
CA PRO A 66 28.73 -12.86 25.16
C PRO A 66 28.89 -11.40 24.75
N GLN A 67 28.77 -10.49 25.73
CA GLN A 67 29.07 -9.07 25.55
C GLN A 67 30.52 -8.86 25.08
N VAL A 68 30.74 -7.80 24.32
CA VAL A 68 32.09 -7.29 23.99
C VAL A 68 32.28 -5.92 24.62
N LEU A 69 33.52 -5.44 24.67
CA LEU A 69 33.83 -4.09 25.14
C LEU A 69 34.21 -3.22 23.94
N SER A 70 33.82 -1.95 23.96
CA SER A 70 34.44 -0.96 23.09
C SER A 70 35.95 -0.84 23.37
N GLY A 71 36.70 -0.47 22.34
CA GLY A 71 38.14 -0.27 22.45
C GLY A 71 38.51 0.84 23.43
N THR A 72 39.80 0.95 23.73
CA THR A 72 40.35 2.02 24.59
C THR A 72 41.05 3.10 23.78
N SER A 73 41.33 2.84 22.50
CA SER A 73 41.97 3.81 21.61
C SER A 73 40.90 4.71 20.98
N PRO A 74 40.95 6.03 21.23
CA PRO A 74 39.95 6.94 20.71
C PRO A 74 40.20 7.25 19.22
N LEU A 75 39.14 7.22 18.42
CA LEU A 75 39.05 7.90 17.14
C LEU A 75 38.51 9.31 17.40
N ASN A 76 39.37 10.33 17.28
CA ASN A 76 38.98 11.70 17.52
C ASN A 76 38.25 12.27 16.30
N VAL A 77 37.05 12.80 16.51
CA VAL A 77 36.26 13.53 15.51
C VAL A 77 35.79 14.87 16.09
N SER A 78 35.14 15.73 15.28
CA SER A 78 34.74 17.08 15.71
C SER A 78 33.75 17.09 16.89
N GLY A 79 33.21 15.93 17.29
CA GLY A 79 32.33 15.84 18.43
C GLY A 79 32.78 15.00 19.62
N GLY A 80 34.06 14.64 19.68
CA GLY A 80 34.64 13.88 20.80
C GLY A 80 35.27 12.56 20.36
N PRO A 81 35.85 11.81 21.31
CA PRO A 81 36.45 10.51 21.03
C PRO A 81 35.38 9.44 20.83
N LEU A 82 35.56 8.63 19.79
CA LEU A 82 34.83 7.39 19.60
C LEU A 82 35.69 6.16 19.89
N TYR A 83 35.05 5.10 20.35
CA TYR A 83 35.69 3.83 20.67
C TYR A 83 35.02 2.73 19.87
N SER A 84 35.76 2.15 18.92
CA SER A 84 35.26 1.09 18.05
C SER A 84 34.97 -0.18 18.84
N TRP A 85 33.95 -0.92 18.45
CA TRP A 85 33.68 -2.27 18.93
C TRP A 85 33.45 -3.21 17.74
N ALA A 86 33.75 -4.49 17.92
CA ALA A 86 33.54 -5.53 16.91
C ALA A 86 33.19 -6.87 17.57
N ALA A 87 32.20 -7.56 17.03
CA ALA A 87 31.68 -8.83 17.53
C ALA A 87 31.22 -9.73 16.37
N PRO A 88 32.13 -10.39 15.63
CA PRO A 88 31.70 -11.30 14.57
C PRO A 88 30.85 -12.44 15.15
N ARG A 89 29.61 -12.61 14.67
CA ARG A 89 28.66 -13.62 15.16
C ARG A 89 27.93 -14.29 14.00
N ALA A 90 27.75 -15.61 14.10
CA ALA A 90 26.77 -16.31 13.29
C ALA A 90 25.39 -16.26 13.97
N LEU A 91 24.35 -16.11 13.15
CA LEU A 91 22.92 -16.30 13.43
C LEU A 91 22.50 -17.72 13.84
N PRO A 92 22.17 -18.09 15.10
CA PRO A 92 21.37 -19.28 15.32
C PRO A 92 20.04 -19.26 14.56
N ALA A 93 19.52 -20.45 14.21
CA ALA A 93 18.34 -20.59 13.36
C ALA A 93 17.08 -19.91 13.91
N GLN A 94 16.91 -19.83 15.23
CA GLN A 94 15.75 -19.18 15.86
C GLN A 94 15.67 -17.66 15.63
N TYR A 95 16.75 -17.03 15.19
CA TYR A 95 16.79 -15.61 14.84
C TYR A 95 16.51 -15.34 13.36
N TRP A 96 16.23 -16.39 12.58
CA TRP A 96 15.90 -16.30 11.16
C TRP A 96 14.45 -16.67 10.92
N ARG A 97 13.69 -15.76 10.31
CA ARG A 97 12.33 -16.02 9.83
C ARG A 97 12.37 -16.53 8.40
N SER A 98 11.69 -17.64 8.15
CA SER A 98 11.49 -18.13 6.78
C SER A 98 10.51 -17.24 6.03
N GLY A 99 10.86 -16.90 4.79
CA GLY A 99 10.04 -16.15 3.86
C GLY A 99 9.90 -16.87 2.52
N PRO A 100 9.52 -16.12 1.46
CA PRO A 100 9.26 -16.70 0.15
C PRO A 100 10.47 -17.43 -0.43
N ARG A 101 10.20 -18.51 -1.16
CA ARG A 101 11.20 -19.29 -1.91
C ARG A 101 12.35 -19.87 -1.07
N GLY A 102 12.17 -19.97 0.25
CA GLY A 102 13.19 -20.47 1.17
C GLY A 102 14.14 -19.40 1.70
N GLY A 103 14.03 -18.15 1.21
CA GLY A 103 14.78 -17.03 1.73
C GLY A 103 14.47 -16.79 3.20
N GLN A 104 15.44 -16.25 3.92
CA GLN A 104 15.33 -15.97 5.34
C GLN A 104 15.63 -14.51 5.62
N CYS A 105 15.02 -13.96 6.67
CA CYS A 105 15.33 -12.64 7.15
C CYS A 105 15.56 -12.65 8.67
N ALA A 106 16.30 -11.68 9.17
CA ALA A 106 16.58 -11.50 10.59
C ALA A 106 16.50 -10.03 10.96
N ALA A 107 16.09 -9.73 12.19
CA ALA A 107 16.16 -8.38 12.75
C ALA A 107 17.25 -8.35 13.83
N VAL A 108 18.22 -7.45 13.69
CA VAL A 108 19.39 -7.39 14.57
C VAL A 108 19.68 -5.97 15.04
N GLY A 109 20.33 -5.85 16.19
CA GLY A 109 20.77 -4.57 16.72
C GLY A 109 21.87 -4.74 17.75
N ALA A 110 22.23 -3.64 18.40
CA ALA A 110 23.16 -3.66 19.52
C ALA A 110 22.61 -2.82 20.68
N GLN A 111 23.02 -3.13 21.90
CA GLN A 111 22.65 -2.41 23.11
C GLN A 111 23.89 -2.18 23.96
N THR A 112 24.00 -1.01 24.58
CA THR A 112 25.09 -0.67 25.50
C THR A 112 24.55 -0.12 26.81
N THR A 113 25.40 -0.07 27.83
CA THR A 113 25.11 0.59 29.10
C THR A 113 26.08 1.75 29.29
N SER A 114 25.55 2.95 29.48
CA SER A 114 26.32 4.18 29.68
C SER A 114 25.70 4.96 30.84
N GLY A 115 26.52 5.37 31.82
CA GLY A 115 26.03 6.13 32.98
C GLY A 115 24.98 5.40 33.83
N GLY A 116 24.94 4.06 33.79
CA GLY A 116 23.96 3.24 34.51
C GLY A 116 22.63 3.01 33.78
N ALA A 117 22.43 3.63 32.62
CA ALA A 117 21.25 3.43 31.78
C ALA A 117 21.58 2.62 30.51
N ARG A 118 20.61 1.82 30.06
CA ARG A 118 20.72 0.99 28.85
C ARG A 118 20.16 1.73 27.65
N TYR A 119 20.86 1.68 26.53
CA TYR A 119 20.44 2.31 25.27
C TYR A 119 20.73 1.39 24.09
N ASN A 120 19.83 1.36 23.11
CA ASN A 120 20.07 0.65 21.86
C ASN A 120 21.05 1.48 21.00
N ALA A 121 22.08 0.83 20.48
CA ALA A 121 22.94 1.43 19.47
C ALA A 121 22.18 1.44 18.15
N MET A 122 22.07 2.63 17.56
CA MET A 122 21.34 2.86 16.33
C MET A 122 22.02 2.13 15.16
N THR A 123 21.24 1.45 14.34
CA THR A 123 21.77 0.88 13.10
C THR A 123 21.85 1.97 12.03
N VAL A 124 22.97 2.01 11.32
CA VAL A 124 23.16 2.99 10.25
C VAL A 124 22.53 2.44 8.97
N GLU A 125 21.58 3.18 8.40
CA GLU A 125 21.01 2.87 7.10
C GLU A 125 22.08 2.94 6.00
N SER A 126 21.87 2.21 4.91
CA SER A 126 22.76 2.27 3.74
C SER A 126 22.90 3.70 3.18
N ASP A 127 21.89 4.55 3.40
CA ASP A 127 21.82 5.95 2.96
C ASP A 127 21.69 6.95 4.12
N TRP A 128 22.48 6.72 5.18
CA TRP A 128 22.49 7.59 6.37
C TRP A 128 22.65 9.09 6.07
N VAL A 129 23.26 9.43 4.93
CA VAL A 129 23.44 10.81 4.47
C VAL A 129 22.08 11.46 4.23
N ASN A 130 21.13 10.75 3.62
CA ASN A 130 19.79 11.27 3.36
C ASN A 130 18.97 11.42 4.65
N CYS A 131 19.06 10.45 5.57
CA CYS A 131 18.44 10.56 6.90
C CYS A 131 18.94 11.78 7.70
N TRP A 132 20.23 12.11 7.57
CA TRP A 132 20.80 13.34 8.12
C TRP A 132 20.30 14.62 7.43
N VAL A 133 20.23 14.61 6.10
CA VAL A 133 19.74 15.77 5.31
C VAL A 133 18.30 16.13 5.69
N ASP A 134 17.44 15.12 5.92
CA ASP A 134 16.04 15.31 6.28
C ASP A 134 15.82 15.74 7.74
N ASN A 135 16.83 15.56 8.59
CA ASN A 135 16.81 15.94 10.01
C ASN A 135 18.04 16.79 10.35
N PRO A 136 18.11 18.03 9.84
CA PRO A 136 19.35 18.81 9.81
C PRO A 136 19.82 19.24 11.19
N SER A 137 18.95 19.21 12.20
CA SER A 137 19.37 19.43 13.59
C SER A 137 19.70 18.10 14.26
N VAL A 138 20.82 18.13 14.96
CA VAL A 138 21.32 17.04 15.81
C VAL A 138 20.20 16.54 16.76
N GLY A 139 19.40 17.44 17.33
CA GLY A 139 18.29 17.10 18.23
C GLY A 139 17.09 16.43 17.56
N GLU A 140 16.70 16.85 16.35
CA GLU A 140 15.59 16.24 15.60
C GLU A 140 15.98 14.86 15.05
N PHE A 141 17.20 14.72 14.52
CA PHE A 141 17.75 13.42 14.14
C PHE A 141 17.77 12.47 15.34
N PHE A 142 18.19 12.95 16.53
CA PHE A 142 18.17 12.12 17.73
C PHE A 142 16.78 11.80 18.25
N ASN A 143 15.81 12.73 18.23
CA ASN A 143 14.44 12.41 18.64
C ASN A 143 13.76 11.44 17.67
N ALA A 144 14.09 11.52 16.37
CA ALA A 144 13.63 10.56 15.37
C ALA A 144 14.28 9.18 15.54
N CYS A 145 15.56 9.12 15.94
CA CYS A 145 16.32 7.88 15.98
C CYS A 145 16.56 7.25 17.38
N GLN A 146 16.28 7.97 18.48
CA GLN A 146 16.34 7.47 19.88
C GLN A 146 14.97 7.08 20.44
N ALA A 147 13.90 7.15 19.66
CA ALA A 147 12.60 6.61 20.09
C ALA A 147 12.77 5.15 20.55
N ASP A 148 11.90 4.66 21.44
CA ASP A 148 11.91 3.26 21.94
C ASP A 148 11.85 2.20 20.81
N ASN A 149 11.64 2.65 19.58
CA ASN A 149 11.65 1.90 18.32
C ASN A 149 12.95 2.07 17.51
N ALA A 150 14.09 2.42 18.12
CA ALA A 150 15.36 2.63 17.42
C ALA A 150 15.58 1.50 16.39
N PRO A 151 15.74 1.85 15.09
CA PRO A 151 15.59 0.88 14.01
C PRO A 151 16.61 -0.24 14.17
N VAL A 152 16.11 -1.47 14.29
CA VAL A 152 16.92 -2.67 14.10
C VAL A 152 17.25 -2.81 12.62
N ALA A 153 18.42 -3.36 12.32
CA ALA A 153 18.78 -3.71 10.96
C ALA A 153 18.07 -4.99 10.56
N LYS A 154 17.31 -4.95 9.47
CA LYS A 154 16.71 -6.11 8.83
C LYS A 154 17.69 -6.66 7.80
N LEU A 155 18.01 -7.94 7.95
CA LEU A 155 18.90 -8.67 7.08
C LEU A 155 18.11 -9.66 6.24
N TYR A 156 18.58 -9.89 5.03
CA TYR A 156 17.93 -10.75 4.06
C TYR A 156 18.97 -11.69 3.46
N THR A 157 18.66 -12.97 3.33
CA THR A 157 19.50 -13.88 2.55
C THR A 157 19.36 -13.58 1.06
N SER A 158 20.35 -13.93 0.24
CA SER A 158 20.37 -13.62 -1.19
C SER A 158 19.22 -14.24 -2.01
N ASP A 159 18.60 -15.29 -1.48
CA ASP A 159 17.40 -15.92 -2.03
C ASP A 159 16.08 -15.27 -1.58
N TRP A 160 16.12 -14.31 -0.64
CA TRP A 160 15.03 -13.39 -0.33
C TRP A 160 14.83 -12.39 -1.48
N SER A 161 14.18 -12.88 -2.53
CA SER A 161 13.93 -12.14 -3.76
C SER A 161 12.44 -11.77 -3.88
N PRO A 162 12.11 -10.68 -4.61
CA PRO A 162 10.73 -10.41 -4.99
C PRO A 162 10.09 -11.64 -5.65
N VAL A 163 8.83 -11.90 -5.31
CA VAL A 163 8.05 -12.98 -5.91
C VAL A 163 7.43 -12.45 -7.20
N PRO A 164 7.79 -12.99 -8.38
CA PRO A 164 7.12 -12.63 -9.62
C PRO A 164 5.74 -13.28 -9.66
N VAL A 165 4.72 -12.48 -9.90
CA VAL A 165 3.35 -12.93 -10.11
C VAL A 165 3.06 -12.92 -11.60
N SER A 166 2.87 -14.12 -12.15
CA SER A 166 2.60 -14.31 -13.58
C SER A 166 1.16 -13.92 -13.95
N GLN A 167 0.91 -13.62 -15.22
CA GLN A 167 -0.45 -13.39 -15.72
C GLN A 167 -1.36 -14.62 -15.50
N ALA A 168 -0.82 -15.84 -15.54
CA ALA A 168 -1.60 -17.05 -15.23
C ALA A 168 -2.09 -17.06 -13.77
N THR A 169 -1.24 -16.63 -12.84
CA THR A 169 -1.59 -16.48 -11.42
C THR A 169 -2.67 -15.40 -11.23
N LEU A 170 -2.55 -14.27 -11.93
CA LEU A 170 -3.56 -13.20 -11.90
C LEU A 170 -4.90 -13.65 -12.50
N ASN A 171 -4.88 -14.43 -13.58
CA ASN A 171 -6.09 -15.01 -14.18
C ASN A 171 -6.81 -15.94 -13.19
N LEU A 172 -6.06 -16.81 -12.50
CA LEU A 172 -6.63 -17.69 -11.48
C LEU A 172 -7.23 -16.88 -10.33
N ALA A 173 -6.55 -15.84 -9.85
CA ALA A 173 -7.09 -14.95 -8.83
C ALA A 173 -8.37 -14.24 -9.29
N GLY A 174 -8.44 -13.82 -10.55
CA GLY A 174 -9.65 -13.23 -11.14
C GLY A 174 -10.82 -14.22 -11.18
N ALA A 175 -10.57 -15.47 -11.56
CA ALA A 175 -11.59 -16.52 -11.56
C ALA A 175 -12.11 -16.82 -10.14
N ILE A 176 -11.22 -16.91 -9.15
CA ILE A 176 -11.60 -17.07 -7.74
C ILE A 176 -12.42 -15.88 -7.25
N ALA A 177 -11.95 -14.65 -7.51
CA ALA A 177 -12.67 -13.43 -7.16
C ALA A 177 -14.07 -13.39 -7.79
N SER A 178 -14.20 -13.75 -9.06
CA SER A 178 -15.49 -13.81 -9.78
C SER A 178 -16.49 -14.77 -9.13
N SER A 179 -16.02 -15.84 -8.47
CA SER A 179 -16.89 -16.79 -7.77
C SER A 179 -17.30 -16.35 -6.36
N GLN A 180 -16.62 -15.34 -5.80
CA GLN A 180 -16.79 -14.93 -4.42
C GLN A 180 -17.34 -13.51 -4.28
N ILE A 181 -17.14 -12.67 -5.29
CA ILE A 181 -17.44 -11.25 -5.31
C ILE A 181 -18.45 -10.98 -6.41
N SER A 182 -19.51 -10.25 -6.06
CA SER A 182 -20.45 -9.67 -7.00
C SER A 182 -20.48 -8.15 -6.80
N LEU A 183 -20.32 -7.40 -7.88
CA LEU A 183 -20.46 -5.95 -7.93
C LEU A 183 -21.79 -5.62 -8.60
N THR A 184 -22.61 -4.80 -7.94
CA THR A 184 -23.83 -4.25 -8.52
C THR A 184 -23.71 -2.73 -8.52
N PHE A 185 -23.83 -2.11 -9.69
CA PHE A 185 -23.96 -0.67 -9.82
C PHE A 185 -25.44 -0.33 -10.00
N ASP A 186 -25.96 0.43 -9.05
CA ASP A 186 -27.34 0.87 -9.03
C ASP A 186 -27.41 2.22 -8.31
N ASN A 187 -27.88 3.24 -9.03
CA ASN A 187 -28.18 4.54 -8.47
C ASN A 187 -29.62 4.99 -8.78
N TYR A 188 -30.49 4.03 -9.11
CA TYR A 188 -31.88 4.25 -9.45
C TYR A 188 -32.82 3.59 -8.43
N THR A 189 -33.31 4.37 -7.46
CA THR A 189 -34.37 3.90 -6.55
C THR A 189 -35.70 4.61 -6.86
N PRO A 190 -36.70 3.92 -7.46
CA PRO A 190 -37.90 4.56 -8.00
C PRO A 190 -38.89 5.12 -6.97
N VAL A 191 -38.56 5.11 -5.67
CA VAL A 191 -39.55 5.16 -4.58
C VAL A 191 -39.88 6.58 -4.08
N GLN A 192 -39.10 7.60 -4.41
CA GLN A 192 -39.52 9.01 -4.29
C GLN A 192 -38.52 9.93 -4.99
N GLY A 193 -39.02 10.78 -5.89
CA GLY A 193 -38.20 11.82 -6.48
C GLY A 193 -37.85 12.89 -5.44
N GLN A 194 -36.57 13.19 -5.25
CA GLN A 194 -36.13 14.35 -4.49
C GLN A 194 -35.94 15.55 -5.40
N PHE A 195 -36.38 16.71 -4.95
CA PHE A 195 -36.22 17.95 -5.69
C PHE A 195 -34.90 18.65 -5.31
N CYS A 196 -33.96 18.73 -6.24
CA CYS A 196 -32.82 19.64 -6.13
C CYS A 196 -33.24 21.00 -6.64
N SER A 197 -33.10 22.03 -5.81
CA SER A 197 -33.29 23.43 -6.20
C SER A 197 -32.47 24.30 -5.24
N SER A 198 -32.32 25.58 -5.56
CA SER A 198 -31.77 26.57 -4.61
C SER A 198 -32.54 26.62 -3.28
N ALA A 199 -33.83 26.26 -3.27
CA ALA A 199 -34.67 26.20 -2.07
C ALA A 199 -34.57 24.86 -1.31
N ASN A 200 -34.03 23.80 -1.92
CA ASN A 200 -33.78 22.51 -1.28
C ASN A 200 -32.41 21.94 -1.70
N PRO A 201 -31.30 22.56 -1.25
CA PRO A 201 -29.95 22.14 -1.63
C PRO A 201 -29.63 20.72 -1.12
N GLY A 202 -30.29 20.25 -0.06
CA GLY A 202 -30.16 18.88 0.45
C GLY A 202 -30.78 17.80 -0.44
N GLY A 203 -31.58 18.17 -1.44
CA GLY A 203 -32.09 17.26 -2.47
C GLY A 203 -31.18 17.12 -3.70
N CYS A 204 -30.04 17.81 -3.73
CA CYS A 204 -29.07 17.75 -4.82
C CYS A 204 -28.07 16.60 -4.59
N PRO A 205 -27.83 15.73 -5.59
CA PRO A 205 -26.74 14.77 -5.52
C PRO A 205 -25.39 15.47 -5.28
N PRO A 206 -24.50 14.92 -4.43
CA PRO A 206 -23.18 15.47 -4.22
C PRO A 206 -22.42 15.69 -5.53
N GLY A 207 -21.89 16.89 -5.75
CA GLY A 207 -21.18 17.28 -6.98
C GLY A 207 -22.03 17.98 -8.05
N LEU A 208 -23.35 18.06 -7.87
CA LEU A 208 -24.23 18.87 -8.73
C LEU A 208 -24.59 20.18 -8.01
N ALA A 209 -24.36 21.32 -8.67
CA ALA A 209 -24.72 22.62 -8.11
C ALA A 209 -26.25 22.76 -7.99
N ALA A 210 -26.69 23.44 -6.93
CA ALA A 210 -28.08 23.86 -6.81
C ALA A 210 -28.39 24.81 -7.97
N ASP A 211 -29.21 24.33 -8.89
CA ASP A 211 -29.65 25.05 -10.06
C ASP A 211 -31.03 25.69 -9.71
N PRO A 212 -31.35 26.90 -10.20
CA PRO A 212 -32.56 27.64 -9.81
C PRO A 212 -33.88 26.91 -10.15
N GLU A 213 -33.84 25.86 -10.96
CA GLU A 213 -35.00 25.04 -11.32
C GLU A 213 -35.13 23.78 -10.43
N THR A 214 -36.35 23.25 -10.30
CA THR A 214 -36.69 22.10 -9.47
C THR A 214 -36.41 20.78 -10.21
N TYR A 215 -35.40 20.00 -9.80
CA TYR A 215 -35.00 18.74 -10.46
C TYR A 215 -35.39 17.51 -9.66
N GLN A 216 -36.08 16.54 -10.27
CA GLN A 216 -36.42 15.27 -9.64
C GLN A 216 -35.28 14.23 -9.79
N PHE A 217 -34.67 13.83 -8.68
CA PHE A 217 -33.67 12.77 -8.60
C PHE A 217 -34.21 11.53 -7.90
N TYR A 218 -33.83 10.35 -8.37
CA TYR A 218 -34.00 9.11 -7.62
C TYR A 218 -32.82 8.92 -6.65
N GLN A 219 -33.06 8.33 -5.49
CA GLN A 219 -32.02 8.19 -4.46
C GLN A 219 -30.91 7.21 -4.92
N PRO A 220 -29.62 7.55 -4.74
CA PRO A 220 -28.51 6.80 -5.33
C PRO A 220 -27.98 5.62 -4.48
N ASN A 221 -28.82 4.92 -3.69
CA ASN A 221 -28.34 4.11 -2.56
C ASN A 221 -28.41 2.57 -2.73
N ALA A 222 -28.27 2.05 -3.95
CA ALA A 222 -28.39 0.61 -4.19
C ALA A 222 -27.11 -0.05 -4.72
N SER A 223 -26.05 0.71 -5.04
CA SER A 223 -24.80 0.10 -5.49
C SER A 223 -24.15 -0.67 -4.34
N SER A 224 -23.65 -1.87 -4.64
CA SER A 224 -23.08 -2.73 -3.62
C SER A 224 -21.94 -3.61 -4.13
N ILE A 225 -21.04 -3.95 -3.21
CA ILE A 225 -20.06 -5.02 -3.35
C ILE A 225 -20.47 -6.11 -2.37
N THR A 226 -20.82 -7.28 -2.88
CA THR A 226 -21.13 -8.45 -2.05
C THR A 226 -19.98 -9.44 -2.14
N GLN A 227 -19.44 -9.84 -0.99
CA GLN A 227 -18.46 -10.92 -0.89
C GLN A 227 -19.06 -12.08 -0.10
N THR A 228 -18.83 -13.31 -0.55
CA THR A 228 -19.33 -14.52 0.12
C THR A 228 -18.89 -14.54 1.59
N GLY A 229 -19.85 -14.64 2.50
CA GLY A 229 -19.60 -14.68 3.95
C GLY A 229 -19.36 -13.32 4.60
N GLN A 230 -19.51 -12.21 3.87
CA GLN A 230 -19.39 -10.84 4.39
C GLN A 230 -20.69 -10.05 4.14
N PRO A 231 -21.01 -9.07 5.00
CA PRO A 231 -22.11 -8.14 4.71
C PRO A 231 -21.83 -7.35 3.43
N PRO A 232 -22.85 -7.04 2.60
CA PRO A 232 -22.66 -6.18 1.44
C PRO A 232 -22.13 -4.81 1.85
N LEU A 233 -21.07 -4.36 1.19
CA LEU A 233 -20.67 -2.96 1.24
C LEU A 233 -21.58 -2.18 0.29
N THR A 234 -22.35 -1.23 0.82
CA THR A 234 -23.14 -0.31 -0.01
C THR A 234 -22.38 0.98 -0.27
N PHE A 235 -22.57 1.54 -1.46
CA PHE A 235 -22.04 2.84 -1.85
C PHE A 235 -22.98 3.51 -2.84
N SER A 236 -22.74 4.80 -3.12
CA SER A 236 -23.56 5.58 -4.03
C SER A 236 -22.71 6.10 -5.18
N ILE A 237 -23.15 5.83 -6.41
CA ILE A 237 -22.61 6.43 -7.63
C ILE A 237 -23.47 7.64 -7.98
N THR A 238 -22.88 8.84 -8.04
CA THR A 238 -23.61 10.05 -8.42
C THR A 238 -24.17 9.89 -9.84
N PRO A 239 -25.48 10.11 -10.06
CA PRO A 239 -26.05 10.12 -11.40
C PRO A 239 -25.38 11.19 -12.28
N SER A 240 -25.18 10.88 -13.55
CA SER A 240 -24.59 11.85 -14.49
C SER A 240 -25.66 12.66 -15.20
N ARG A 241 -25.32 13.89 -15.62
CA ARG A 241 -26.24 14.80 -16.31
C ARG A 241 -25.77 15.03 -17.75
N SER A 242 -26.66 14.78 -18.69
CA SER A 242 -26.50 15.14 -20.10
C SER A 242 -27.74 15.90 -20.52
N SER A 243 -27.69 17.23 -20.48
CA SER A 243 -28.88 18.08 -20.67
C SER A 243 -29.64 17.71 -21.95
N PRO A 244 -30.97 17.46 -21.89
CA PRO A 244 -31.90 17.71 -20.78
C PRO A 244 -32.13 16.54 -19.81
N MET A 245 -31.34 15.47 -19.90
CA MET A 245 -31.55 14.20 -19.19
C MET A 245 -30.61 13.99 -18.00
N THR A 246 -31.12 13.28 -17.00
CA THR A 246 -30.31 12.62 -15.97
C THR A 246 -30.17 11.14 -16.32
N VAL A 247 -28.95 10.62 -16.24
CA VAL A 247 -28.59 9.25 -16.57
C VAL A 247 -28.35 8.47 -15.27
N TYR A 248 -29.09 7.38 -15.11
CA TYR A 248 -29.00 6.46 -13.99
C TYR A 248 -28.50 5.09 -14.45
N ILE A 249 -27.75 4.42 -13.59
CA ILE A 249 -27.40 3.01 -13.69
C ILE A 249 -28.46 2.24 -12.91
N ASP A 250 -29.11 1.27 -13.54
CA ASP A 250 -30.13 0.45 -12.92
C ASP A 250 -29.71 -1.02 -12.96
N ASN A 251 -29.36 -1.57 -11.80
CA ASN A 251 -29.09 -2.98 -11.59
C ASN A 251 -27.98 -3.61 -12.47
N LEU A 252 -26.91 -2.87 -12.77
CA LEU A 252 -25.80 -3.40 -13.56
C LEU A 252 -24.92 -4.34 -12.73
N ARG A 253 -24.97 -5.65 -12.99
CA ARG A 253 -24.26 -6.68 -12.21
C ARG A 253 -23.03 -7.23 -12.90
N SER A 254 -21.96 -7.44 -12.14
CA SER A 254 -20.74 -8.07 -12.65
C SER A 254 -20.96 -9.55 -12.92
N GLN A 255 -20.53 -10.00 -14.09
CA GLN A 255 -20.45 -11.41 -14.47
C GLN A 255 -19.07 -12.01 -14.17
N SER A 256 -17.99 -11.24 -14.39
CA SER A 256 -16.62 -11.70 -14.13
C SER A 256 -15.67 -10.57 -13.81
N LEU A 257 -14.63 -10.92 -13.06
CA LEU A 257 -13.51 -10.09 -12.65
C LEU A 257 -12.23 -10.67 -13.23
N GLY A 258 -11.35 -9.80 -13.73
CA GLY A 258 -10.04 -10.18 -14.25
C GLY A 258 -8.96 -9.26 -13.72
N PHE A 259 -7.79 -9.82 -13.41
CA PHE A 259 -6.62 -9.04 -13.00
C PHE A 259 -5.55 -9.12 -14.07
N THR A 260 -4.93 -8.00 -14.38
CA THR A 260 -3.78 -7.92 -15.28
C THR A 260 -2.88 -6.75 -14.90
N THR A 261 -1.85 -6.51 -15.67
CA THR A 261 -1.01 -5.33 -15.56
C THR A 261 -0.92 -4.64 -16.91
N ALA A 262 -0.83 -3.31 -16.89
CA ALA A 262 -0.67 -2.50 -18.09
C ALA A 262 0.33 -1.38 -17.80
N GLY A 263 1.46 -1.39 -18.48
CA GLY A 263 2.58 -0.51 -18.14
C GLY A 263 3.09 -0.81 -16.72
N ASP A 264 3.06 0.21 -15.87
CA ASP A 264 3.42 0.18 -14.45
C ASP A 264 2.21 0.05 -13.50
N ARG A 265 1.01 -0.22 -14.05
CA ARG A 265 -0.26 -0.21 -13.31
C ARG A 265 -0.87 -1.59 -13.17
N PHE A 266 -1.48 -1.83 -12.02
CA PHE A 266 -2.33 -3.00 -11.79
C PHE A 266 -3.72 -2.71 -12.33
N VAL A 267 -4.35 -3.66 -13.03
CA VAL A 267 -5.63 -3.44 -13.69
C VAL A 267 -6.65 -4.48 -13.25
N LEU A 268 -7.78 -4.00 -12.73
CA LEU A 268 -9.01 -4.77 -12.52
C LEU A 268 -9.92 -4.55 -13.72
N ASN A 269 -10.30 -5.63 -14.39
CA ASN A 269 -11.33 -5.64 -15.43
C ASN A 269 -12.61 -6.25 -14.85
N VAL A 270 -13.75 -5.63 -15.13
CA VAL A 270 -15.08 -6.10 -14.74
C VAL A 270 -15.91 -6.22 -16.01
N ASN A 271 -16.39 -7.43 -16.29
CA ASN A 271 -17.41 -7.63 -17.31
C ASN A 271 -18.77 -7.71 -16.62
N PHE A 272 -19.76 -7.01 -17.16
CA PHE A 272 -21.12 -6.99 -16.62
C PHE A 272 -22.06 -7.85 -17.47
N GLU A 273 -23.25 -8.12 -16.94
CA GLU A 273 -24.33 -8.76 -17.70
C GLU A 273 -24.80 -7.89 -18.88
N GLU A 274 -25.42 -8.52 -19.89
CA GLU A 274 -25.83 -7.86 -21.14
C GLU A 274 -27.36 -7.70 -21.26
N ALA A 275 -28.14 -8.20 -20.31
CA ALA A 275 -29.60 -8.28 -20.40
C ALA A 275 -30.28 -7.23 -19.53
N ASP A 276 -31.47 -6.80 -19.95
CA ASP A 276 -32.30 -5.76 -19.32
C ASP A 276 -31.77 -4.31 -19.49
N PRO A 277 -32.64 -3.30 -19.34
CA PRO A 277 -32.21 -1.91 -19.41
C PRO A 277 -31.30 -1.49 -18.27
N GLU A 278 -30.00 -1.44 -18.56
CA GLU A 278 -28.96 -1.05 -17.59
C GLU A 278 -28.88 0.45 -17.31
N ILE A 279 -29.40 1.26 -18.24
CA ILE A 279 -29.40 2.71 -18.12
C ILE A 279 -30.82 3.24 -18.18
N ARG A 280 -31.16 4.08 -17.21
CA ARG A 280 -32.42 4.82 -17.22
C ARG A 280 -32.18 6.30 -17.43
N PHE A 281 -33.08 6.91 -18.18
CA PHE A 281 -33.10 8.34 -18.38
C PHE A 281 -34.32 8.96 -17.73
N ASN A 282 -34.10 10.06 -17.02
CA ASN A 282 -35.18 10.94 -16.61
C ASN A 282 -35.03 12.27 -17.36
N CYS A 283 -35.97 12.54 -18.28
CA CYS A 283 -36.06 13.82 -18.99
C CYS A 283 -37.03 14.72 -18.23
N ILE A 284 -36.55 15.85 -17.72
CA ILE A 284 -37.31 16.73 -16.83
C ILE A 284 -37.61 18.09 -17.49
N ARG A 285 -37.02 18.38 -18.66
CA ARG A 285 -36.90 19.76 -19.18
C ARG A 285 -37.45 20.04 -20.57
N ASP A 286 -38.17 19.11 -21.20
CA ASP A 286 -38.69 19.35 -22.55
C ASP A 286 -40.14 18.90 -22.72
N PHE A 287 -40.92 19.69 -23.46
CA PHE A 287 -42.29 19.32 -23.84
C PHE A 287 -42.29 17.97 -24.56
N TRP A 288 -41.19 17.65 -25.26
CA TRP A 288 -40.96 16.40 -25.96
C TRP A 288 -40.37 15.28 -25.09
N CYS A 289 -40.27 15.42 -23.76
CA CYS A 289 -39.70 14.38 -22.88
C CYS A 289 -40.43 13.03 -22.98
N PHE A 290 -41.69 13.01 -23.42
CA PHE A 290 -42.46 11.79 -23.69
C PHE A 290 -42.03 11.04 -24.95
N LEU A 291 -41.25 11.67 -25.85
CA LEU A 291 -40.75 11.05 -27.08
C LEU A 291 -39.41 10.32 -26.89
N TYR A 292 -38.72 10.55 -25.77
CA TYR A 292 -37.44 9.91 -25.53
C TYR A 292 -37.62 8.57 -24.82
N PRO A 293 -36.87 7.52 -25.22
CA PRO A 293 -36.87 6.28 -24.47
C PRO A 293 -36.39 6.55 -23.04
N SER A 294 -37.17 6.09 -22.06
CA SER A 294 -36.84 6.20 -20.63
C SER A 294 -35.72 5.24 -20.21
N THR A 295 -35.24 4.43 -21.15
CA THR A 295 -34.32 3.32 -20.95
C THR A 295 -33.38 3.16 -22.13
N MET A 296 -32.14 2.76 -21.86
CA MET A 296 -31.16 2.37 -22.85
C MET A 296 -30.37 1.17 -22.36
N GLU A 297 -30.15 0.22 -23.26
CA GLU A 297 -29.31 -0.93 -23.01
C GLU A 297 -27.84 -0.57 -23.34
N LEU A 298 -26.92 -1.08 -22.54
CA LEU A 298 -25.48 -1.01 -22.83
C LEU A 298 -25.01 -2.40 -23.25
N PRO A 299 -24.94 -2.72 -24.55
CA PRO A 299 -24.45 -4.03 -24.97
C PRO A 299 -22.98 -4.21 -24.57
N ALA A 300 -22.65 -5.41 -24.09
CA ALA A 300 -21.33 -5.81 -23.60
C ALA A 300 -20.67 -4.75 -22.68
N PRO A 301 -21.28 -4.36 -21.55
CA PRO A 301 -20.72 -3.35 -20.68
C PRO A 301 -19.45 -3.88 -20.00
N ARG A 302 -18.38 -3.08 -20.02
CA ARG A 302 -17.11 -3.42 -19.39
C ARG A 302 -16.51 -2.23 -18.67
N ALA A 303 -16.05 -2.45 -17.44
CA ALA A 303 -15.21 -1.51 -16.72
C ALA A 303 -13.77 -1.99 -16.64
N SER A 304 -12.84 -1.04 -16.68
CA SER A 304 -11.43 -1.29 -16.38
C SER A 304 -10.92 -0.21 -15.44
N VAL A 305 -10.36 -0.63 -14.32
CA VAL A 305 -9.80 0.25 -13.28
C VAL A 305 -8.32 -0.04 -13.15
N SER A 306 -7.50 0.98 -13.38
CA SER A 306 -6.05 0.88 -13.23
C SER A 306 -5.57 1.61 -11.98
N PHE A 307 -4.64 0.99 -11.24
CA PHE A 307 -4.13 1.45 -9.95
C PHE A 307 -2.62 1.63 -10.00
N GLY A 308 -2.14 2.77 -9.49
CA GLY A 308 -0.73 2.93 -9.11
C GLY A 308 -0.56 2.31 -7.73
N LEU A 309 0.20 1.22 -7.63
CA LEU A 309 0.36 0.50 -6.38
C LEU A 309 1.57 1.00 -5.61
N GLN A 310 1.45 1.04 -4.29
CA GLN A 310 2.56 1.34 -3.37
C GLN A 310 2.37 0.56 -2.07
N VAL A 311 3.42 0.44 -1.26
CA VAL A 311 3.33 -0.15 0.08
C VAL A 311 3.42 0.95 1.14
N ARG A 312 2.52 0.93 2.12
CA ARG A 312 2.57 1.77 3.32
C ARG A 312 2.28 0.90 4.53
N ASP A 313 3.08 1.04 5.59
CA ASP A 313 2.93 0.28 6.83
C ASP A 313 2.81 -1.24 6.61
N GLY A 314 3.58 -1.76 5.65
CA GLY A 314 3.57 -3.17 5.30
C GLY A 314 2.37 -3.64 4.48
N GLN A 315 1.46 -2.75 4.07
CA GLN A 315 0.24 -3.04 3.30
C GLN A 315 0.23 -2.38 1.92
N VAL A 316 -0.39 -3.02 0.94
CA VAL A 316 -0.65 -2.39 -0.35
C VAL A 316 -1.68 -1.27 -0.17
N THR A 317 -1.34 -0.12 -0.72
CA THR A 317 -2.27 0.97 -0.96
C THR A 317 -2.21 1.35 -2.44
N TYR A 318 -3.11 2.23 -2.87
CA TYR A 318 -3.08 2.75 -4.23
C TYR A 318 -3.20 4.26 -4.29
N SER A 319 -2.68 4.82 -5.38
CA SER A 319 -2.87 6.19 -5.81
C SER A 319 -3.44 6.25 -7.24
N ASP A 320 -3.98 7.42 -7.58
CA ASP A 320 -4.31 7.83 -8.95
C ASP A 320 -5.16 6.82 -9.71
N ALA A 321 -6.22 6.29 -9.09
CA ALA A 321 -7.05 5.27 -9.75
C ALA A 321 -7.71 5.86 -11.01
N VAL A 322 -7.55 5.20 -12.15
CA VAL A 322 -8.19 5.61 -13.40
C VAL A 322 -9.20 4.53 -13.79
N ALA A 323 -10.47 4.90 -13.81
CA ALA A 323 -11.56 4.04 -14.23
C ALA A 323 -12.03 4.41 -15.65
N THR A 324 -12.27 3.38 -16.44
CA THR A 324 -12.90 3.48 -17.76
C THR A 324 -14.10 2.56 -17.79
N PHE A 325 -15.14 2.96 -18.50
CA PHE A 325 -16.33 2.16 -18.71
C PHE A 325 -16.68 2.23 -20.20
N THR A 326 -16.95 1.08 -20.79
CA THR A 326 -17.11 0.92 -22.23
C THR A 326 -18.31 0.04 -22.55
N THR A 327 -18.84 0.20 -23.75
CA THR A 327 -19.92 -0.59 -24.34
C THR A 327 -19.56 -0.87 -25.80
N SER A 328 -20.09 -1.94 -26.37
CA SER A 328 -19.96 -2.21 -27.80
C SER A 328 -20.91 -1.37 -28.68
N SER A 329 -21.79 -0.57 -28.07
CA SER A 329 -22.71 0.31 -28.80
C SER A 329 -21.97 1.37 -29.62
N THR A 330 -22.47 1.62 -30.82
CA THR A 330 -22.03 2.73 -31.68
C THR A 330 -22.87 4.00 -31.47
N ASP A 331 -23.91 3.92 -30.63
CA ASP A 331 -24.77 5.06 -30.30
C ASP A 331 -24.02 6.08 -29.43
N GLY A 332 -24.09 7.35 -29.82
CA GLY A 332 -23.37 8.43 -29.13
C GLY A 332 -23.86 8.69 -27.71
N ASN A 333 -25.15 8.45 -27.41
CA ASN A 333 -25.67 8.60 -26.05
C ASN A 333 -25.20 7.45 -25.16
N ALA A 334 -25.15 6.22 -25.69
CA ALA A 334 -24.58 5.06 -24.99
C ALA A 334 -23.10 5.28 -24.65
N GLN A 335 -22.31 5.78 -25.61
CA GLN A 335 -20.90 6.11 -25.39
C GLN A 335 -20.71 7.24 -24.35
N SER A 336 -21.56 8.27 -24.41
CA SER A 336 -21.53 9.38 -23.45
C SER A 336 -21.90 8.94 -22.03
N ALA A 337 -22.92 8.09 -21.90
CA ALA A 337 -23.32 7.50 -20.62
C ALA A 337 -22.20 6.62 -20.04
N ALA A 338 -21.60 5.75 -20.86
CA ALA A 338 -20.46 4.93 -20.47
C ALA A 338 -19.29 5.79 -19.96
N ALA A 339 -18.91 6.84 -20.69
CA ALA A 339 -17.86 7.76 -20.27
C ALA A 339 -18.16 8.42 -18.91
N ALA A 340 -19.42 8.83 -18.69
CA ALA A 340 -19.84 9.44 -17.44
C ALA A 340 -19.80 8.47 -16.25
N ILE A 341 -20.14 7.20 -16.46
CA ILE A 341 -20.01 6.15 -15.44
C ILE A 341 -18.54 5.95 -15.06
N GLY A 342 -17.65 5.84 -16.06
CA GLY A 342 -16.21 5.72 -15.82
C GLY A 342 -15.66 6.89 -15.00
N ALA A 343 -16.08 8.12 -15.31
CA ALA A 343 -15.70 9.31 -14.54
C ALA A 343 -16.19 9.26 -13.09
N ALA A 344 -17.45 8.86 -12.85
CA ALA A 344 -18.02 8.72 -11.51
C ALA A 344 -17.32 7.64 -10.68
N MET A 345 -16.96 6.50 -11.29
CA MET A 345 -16.15 5.46 -10.65
C MET A 345 -14.77 6.00 -10.24
N GLY A 346 -14.09 6.70 -11.15
CA GLY A 346 -12.78 7.30 -10.89
C GLY A 346 -12.83 8.31 -9.74
N ASP A 347 -13.84 9.18 -9.71
CA ASP A 347 -14.06 10.14 -8.62
C ASP A 347 -14.19 9.43 -7.26
N LYS A 348 -15.04 8.39 -7.18
CA LYS A 348 -15.25 7.62 -5.96
C LYS A 348 -13.98 6.94 -5.45
N LEU A 349 -13.21 6.31 -6.34
CA LEU A 349 -11.97 5.64 -5.96
C LEU A 349 -10.88 6.61 -5.46
N ASN A 350 -10.88 7.85 -5.92
CA ASN A 350 -9.85 8.81 -5.53
C ASN A 350 -10.26 9.68 -4.33
N ASN A 351 -11.54 10.03 -4.22
CA ASN A 351 -12.02 11.07 -3.30
C ASN A 351 -12.88 10.55 -2.15
N ASP A 352 -13.44 9.33 -2.24
CA ASP A 352 -14.20 8.73 -1.14
C ASP A 352 -13.30 7.87 -0.26
N ALA A 353 -12.98 8.37 0.94
CA ALA A 353 -12.05 7.70 1.85
C ALA A 353 -12.49 6.29 2.26
N SER A 354 -13.80 6.06 2.39
CA SER A 354 -14.35 4.77 2.81
C SER A 354 -14.22 3.70 1.72
N ILE A 355 -14.49 4.08 0.48
CA ILE A 355 -14.30 3.23 -0.71
C ILE A 355 -12.81 2.99 -0.92
N LYS A 356 -11.98 4.04 -0.81
CA LYS A 356 -10.54 3.94 -0.98
C LYS A 356 -9.90 2.95 -0.03
N ALA A 357 -10.24 3.01 1.25
CA ALA A 357 -9.74 2.08 2.27
C ALA A 357 -10.14 0.63 1.97
N GLN A 358 -11.39 0.39 1.56
CA GLN A 358 -11.88 -0.96 1.29
C GLN A 358 -11.28 -1.57 0.01
N VAL A 359 -11.15 -0.77 -1.05
CA VAL A 359 -10.49 -1.22 -2.27
C VAL A 359 -9.00 -1.49 -2.02
N ALA A 360 -8.32 -0.65 -1.22
CA ALA A 360 -6.93 -0.89 -0.84
C ALA A 360 -6.77 -2.21 -0.07
N ALA A 361 -7.64 -2.49 0.90
CA ALA A 361 -7.64 -3.74 1.65
C ALA A 361 -7.89 -4.97 0.75
N ALA A 362 -8.82 -4.86 -0.22
CA ALA A 362 -9.08 -5.92 -1.18
C ALA A 362 -7.89 -6.16 -2.12
N LEU A 363 -7.24 -5.09 -2.62
CA LEU A 363 -6.04 -5.18 -3.45
C LEU A 363 -4.89 -5.82 -2.67
N ASP A 364 -4.66 -5.41 -1.42
CA ASP A 364 -3.66 -5.99 -0.53
C ASP A 364 -3.85 -7.49 -0.36
N ALA A 365 -5.09 -7.94 -0.08
CA ALA A 365 -5.41 -9.35 0.06
C ALA A 365 -5.11 -10.15 -1.23
N VAL A 366 -5.55 -9.64 -2.40
CA VAL A 366 -5.30 -10.30 -3.69
C VAL A 366 -3.81 -10.36 -4.01
N ILE A 367 -3.06 -9.28 -3.77
CA ILE A 367 -1.63 -9.21 -4.07
C ILE A 367 -0.81 -10.14 -3.16
N ARG A 368 -1.15 -10.22 -1.87
CA ARG A 368 -0.52 -11.18 -0.95
C ARG A 368 -0.81 -12.61 -1.36
N GLN A 369 -2.08 -12.92 -1.62
CA GLN A 369 -2.50 -14.27 -2.00
C GLN A 369 -1.80 -14.72 -3.28
N THR A 370 -1.75 -13.86 -4.30
CA THR A 370 -1.06 -14.15 -5.57
C THR A 370 0.45 -14.22 -5.43
N GLY A 371 1.04 -13.47 -4.49
CA GLY A 371 2.45 -13.59 -4.08
C GLY A 371 2.75 -14.79 -3.18
N GLY A 372 1.75 -15.61 -2.81
CA GLY A 372 1.93 -16.74 -1.91
C GLY A 372 2.29 -16.34 -0.47
N LEU A 373 1.93 -15.13 -0.06
CA LEU A 373 2.21 -14.57 1.25
C LEU A 373 1.01 -14.75 2.18
N GLY A 374 1.28 -15.01 3.46
CA GLY A 374 0.25 -15.03 4.49
C GLY A 374 -0.41 -13.65 4.68
N ALA A 375 -1.65 -13.63 5.17
CA ALA A 375 -2.44 -12.42 5.34
C ALA A 375 -1.76 -11.35 6.24
N THR A 376 -0.94 -11.78 7.19
CA THR A 376 -0.23 -10.90 8.15
C THR A 376 1.23 -10.64 7.77
N PHE A 377 1.73 -11.20 6.66
CA PHE A 377 3.16 -11.17 6.33
C PHE A 377 3.55 -9.81 5.73
N PRO A 378 4.29 -8.91 6.41
CA PRO A 378 4.47 -7.54 5.92
C PRO A 378 5.07 -7.48 4.51
N LEU A 379 4.65 -6.49 3.72
CA LEU A 379 5.25 -6.19 2.43
C LEU A 379 6.32 -5.12 2.59
N ALA A 380 7.43 -5.25 1.87
CA ALA A 380 8.44 -4.19 1.73
C ALA A 380 8.25 -3.40 0.43
N GLY A 381 7.57 -3.98 -0.57
CA GLY A 381 7.34 -3.29 -1.82
C GLY A 381 6.45 -4.05 -2.78
N VAL A 382 5.88 -3.32 -3.71
CA VAL A 382 5.17 -3.85 -4.87
C VAL A 382 5.60 -3.03 -6.08
N SER A 383 5.88 -3.70 -7.20
CA SER A 383 6.26 -3.02 -8.43
C SER A 383 5.74 -3.79 -9.63
N ILE A 384 5.57 -3.10 -10.76
CA ILE A 384 5.16 -3.71 -12.01
C ILE A 384 6.21 -3.33 -13.05
N THR A 385 6.86 -4.33 -13.65
CA THR A 385 7.92 -4.11 -14.63
C THR A 385 7.79 -5.14 -15.75
N GLY A 386 7.70 -4.65 -16.98
CA GLY A 386 7.57 -5.53 -18.16
C GLY A 386 6.30 -6.39 -18.14
N GLY A 387 5.19 -5.89 -17.56
CA GLY A 387 3.94 -6.63 -17.44
C GLY A 387 3.94 -7.74 -16.36
N LEU A 388 4.97 -7.77 -15.51
CA LEU A 388 5.05 -8.68 -14.37
C LEU A 388 4.89 -7.89 -13.08
N LEU A 389 3.92 -8.30 -12.26
CA LEU A 389 3.78 -7.84 -10.90
C LEU A 389 4.85 -8.51 -10.04
N GLN A 390 5.60 -7.73 -9.28
CA GLN A 390 6.60 -8.21 -8.32
C GLN A 390 6.17 -7.82 -6.92
N VAL A 391 6.10 -8.80 -6.03
CA VAL A 391 5.73 -8.61 -4.62
C VAL A 391 6.96 -8.86 -3.76
N ARG A 392 7.44 -7.83 -3.06
CA ARG A 392 8.59 -7.93 -2.16
C ARG A 392 8.09 -8.08 -0.72
N ALA A 393 8.38 -9.22 -0.11
CA ALA A 393 8.09 -9.47 1.29
C ALA A 393 9.04 -8.65 2.18
N GLY A 394 8.51 -8.07 3.25
CA GLY A 394 9.27 -7.42 4.32
C GLY A 394 9.65 -8.41 5.42
N CYS A 395 10.59 -8.02 6.28
CA CYS A 395 10.96 -8.86 7.42
C CYS A 395 10.03 -8.54 8.60
N PRO A 396 9.15 -9.46 9.03
CA PRO A 396 8.36 -9.25 10.24
C PRO A 396 9.25 -9.28 11.48
N MET A 397 8.81 -8.59 12.53
CA MET A 397 9.27 -8.76 13.90
C MET A 397 8.05 -9.07 14.80
N ASP A 398 7.08 -9.78 14.22
CA ASP A 398 5.73 -10.09 14.71
C ASP A 398 5.48 -9.98 16.23
#